data_AF-A0A7C6QSM2-F1
#
_entry.id   AF-A0A7C6QSM2-F1
#
_cell.length_a   1.000
_cell.length_b   1.000
_cell.length_c   1.000
_cell.angle_alpha   90.00
_cell.angle_beta   90.00
_cell.angle_gamma   90.00
#
_symmetry.space_group_name_H-M   'P 1'
#
loop_
_entity.id
_entity.type
_entity.pdbx_description
1 polymer ?
#
loop_
_entity_poly.entity_id
_entity_poly.type
_entity_poly.pdbx_seq_one_letter_code
_entity_poly.pdbx_strand_id
1 'polypeptide(L)'
;MGIPSVPWKIFTGNEILDPNMLWTIRVAVEFGEDINLPRAVGVTAEEAQLIGQQYLKEYRERGLVIYYPYFIALKSGIIEVKEKQVVIEAVRGDLWNLTSKGCRDVTIIYDINPPRSRFFGKPDFLKEHEVQELHRYAARVRVKYKDYIFDRNSIMLEWSYAVNSDIKKRPIGESYLVFYELRMLSS
;
A
#
# COMPACT_ATOMS: atom_id res chain seq x y z
N MET A 1 -2.89 -5.92 13.69
CA MET A 1 -2.28 -4.57 13.60
C MET A 1 -3.31 -3.47 13.39
N GLY A 2 -4.44 -3.73 12.72
CA GLY A 2 -5.47 -2.70 12.50
C GLY A 2 -4.95 -1.54 11.65
N ILE A 3 -4.01 -1.82 10.76
CA ILE A 3 -3.52 -0.87 9.75
C ILE A 3 -4.39 -1.11 8.50
N PRO A 4 -4.91 -0.06 7.84
CA PRO A 4 -5.67 -0.19 6.61
C PRO A 4 -4.83 -0.92 5.57
N SER A 5 -5.29 -2.08 5.12
CA SER A 5 -4.67 -2.82 4.04
C SER A 5 -5.53 -2.77 2.79
N VAL A 6 -4.97 -3.14 1.64
CA VAL A 6 -5.78 -3.31 0.42
C VAL A 6 -6.96 -4.22 0.78
N PRO A 7 -8.22 -3.81 0.48
CA PRO A 7 -9.41 -4.55 0.89
C PRO A 7 -9.65 -5.73 -0.06
N TRP A 8 -8.63 -6.56 -0.23
CA TRP A 8 -8.70 -7.73 -1.10
C TRP A 8 -9.61 -8.79 -0.50
N LYS A 9 -10.24 -9.53 -1.39
CA LYS A 9 -11.08 -10.70 -1.09
C LYS A 9 -10.58 -11.88 -1.92
N ILE A 10 -10.86 -13.08 -1.46
CA ILE A 10 -10.58 -14.31 -2.22
C ILE A 10 -11.58 -14.38 -3.37
N PHE A 11 -11.08 -14.55 -4.59
CA PHE A 11 -11.87 -14.78 -5.78
C PHE A 11 -12.20 -16.27 -5.90
N THR A 12 -13.48 -16.62 -6.04
CA THR A 12 -13.98 -18.00 -6.11
C THR A 12 -14.58 -18.34 -7.48
N GLY A 13 -14.75 -17.34 -8.35
CA GLY A 13 -15.37 -17.46 -9.67
C GLY A 13 -16.86 -17.16 -9.69
N ASN A 14 -17.47 -16.86 -8.53
CA ASN A 14 -18.90 -16.57 -8.38
C ASN A 14 -19.18 -15.11 -7.98
N GLU A 15 -18.14 -14.28 -7.91
CA GLU A 15 -18.24 -12.90 -7.49
C GLU A 15 -19.04 -12.08 -8.51
N ILE A 16 -19.88 -11.16 -8.02
CA ILE A 16 -20.50 -10.15 -8.86
C ILE A 16 -19.66 -8.88 -8.73
N LEU A 17 -18.89 -8.59 -9.79
CA LEU A 17 -18.04 -7.40 -9.86
C LEU A 17 -18.85 -6.24 -10.44
N ASP A 18 -18.73 -5.06 -9.85
CA ASP A 18 -19.39 -3.84 -10.35
C ASP A 18 -18.87 -3.52 -11.77
N PRO A 19 -19.74 -3.51 -12.79
CA PRO A 19 -19.36 -3.26 -14.18
C PRO A 19 -18.94 -1.81 -14.44
N ASN A 20 -19.22 -0.88 -13.52
CA ASN A 20 -18.85 0.52 -13.65
C ASN A 20 -17.47 0.84 -13.08
N MET A 21 -16.81 -0.15 -12.48
CA MET A 21 -15.50 -0.01 -11.86
C MET A 21 -14.45 -0.84 -12.60
N LEU A 22 -13.20 -0.41 -12.47
CA LEU A 22 -12.07 -1.25 -12.81
C LEU A 22 -11.66 -2.11 -11.62
N TRP A 23 -11.07 -3.27 -11.91
CA TRP A 23 -10.74 -4.30 -10.95
C TRP A 23 -9.27 -4.71 -11.06
N THR A 24 -8.76 -5.24 -9.97
CA THR A 24 -7.47 -5.91 -9.89
C THR A 24 -7.68 -7.35 -9.46
N ILE A 25 -7.12 -8.29 -10.23
CA ILE A 25 -7.05 -9.72 -9.93
C ILE A 25 -5.59 -10.11 -9.82
N ARG A 26 -5.19 -10.81 -8.76
CA ARG A 26 -3.82 -11.29 -8.56
C ARG A 26 -3.79 -12.69 -8.00
N VAL A 27 -2.71 -13.41 -8.31
CA VAL A 27 -2.36 -14.64 -7.61
C VAL A 27 -1.47 -14.29 -6.42
N ALA A 28 -1.66 -15.00 -5.31
CA ALA A 28 -0.77 -15.03 -4.16
C ALA A 28 -0.46 -16.49 -3.83
N VAL A 29 0.79 -16.85 -3.54
CA VAL A 29 1.17 -18.22 -3.15
C VAL A 29 1.57 -18.27 -1.68
N GLU A 30 1.25 -19.36 -0.99
CA GLU A 30 1.60 -19.54 0.43
C GLU A 30 3.08 -19.92 0.61
N PHE A 31 3.67 -20.61 -0.38
CA PHE A 31 5.05 -21.09 -0.38
C PHE A 31 5.72 -20.83 -1.74
N GLY A 32 6.94 -20.28 -1.73
CA GLY A 32 7.71 -19.92 -2.93
C GLY A 32 8.05 -18.43 -3.00
N GLU A 33 8.75 -18.00 -4.04
CA GLU A 33 8.99 -16.57 -4.29
C GLU A 33 7.70 -15.95 -4.85
N ASP A 34 7.14 -14.98 -4.12
CA ASP A 34 6.01 -14.14 -4.56
C ASP A 34 6.48 -13.05 -5.57
N ILE A 35 7.36 -13.44 -6.48
CA ILE A 35 7.99 -12.57 -7.46
C ILE A 35 7.36 -12.86 -8.83
N ASN A 36 6.85 -11.81 -9.48
CA ASN A 36 6.22 -11.88 -10.80
C ASN A 36 5.01 -12.81 -10.91
N LEU A 37 4.27 -13.04 -9.81
CA LEU A 37 2.99 -13.74 -9.91
C LEU A 37 2.02 -12.99 -10.84
N PRO A 38 1.17 -13.72 -11.59
CA PRO A 38 0.23 -13.11 -12.53
C PRO A 38 -0.69 -12.10 -11.85
N ARG A 39 -0.86 -10.97 -12.53
CA ARG A 39 -1.74 -9.89 -12.11
C ARG A 39 -2.42 -9.25 -13.32
N ALA A 40 -3.72 -9.04 -13.21
CA ALA A 40 -4.48 -8.15 -14.05
C ALA A 40 -4.85 -6.92 -13.22
N VAL A 41 -4.51 -5.73 -13.70
CA VAL A 41 -4.65 -4.48 -12.94
C VAL A 41 -5.39 -3.46 -13.78
N GLY A 42 -6.48 -2.92 -13.26
CA GLY A 42 -7.25 -1.89 -13.94
C GLY A 42 -8.03 -2.42 -15.14
N VAL A 43 -8.60 -3.63 -15.00
CA VAL A 43 -9.39 -4.30 -16.03
C VAL A 43 -10.89 -4.18 -15.74
N THR A 44 -11.72 -4.36 -16.74
CA THR A 44 -13.19 -4.35 -16.58
C THR A 44 -13.66 -5.54 -15.73
N ALA A 45 -14.91 -5.48 -15.24
CA ALA A 45 -15.53 -6.58 -14.51
C ALA A 45 -15.56 -7.90 -15.31
N GLU A 46 -15.85 -7.82 -16.61
CA GLU A 46 -15.89 -8.99 -17.50
C GLU A 46 -14.49 -9.62 -17.68
N GLU A 47 -13.48 -8.80 -17.98
CA GLU A 47 -12.10 -9.26 -18.08
C GLU A 47 -11.59 -9.85 -16.76
N ALA A 48 -11.90 -9.20 -15.64
CA ALA A 48 -11.55 -9.68 -14.31
C ALA A 48 -12.15 -11.05 -14.01
N GLN A 49 -13.40 -11.30 -14.41
CA GLN A 49 -14.03 -12.61 -14.28
C GLN A 49 -13.32 -13.67 -15.10
N LEU A 50 -13.07 -13.40 -16.39
CA LEU A 50 -12.41 -14.34 -17.29
C LEU A 50 -10.99 -14.69 -16.81
N ILE A 51 -10.20 -13.68 -16.46
CA ILE A 51 -8.81 -13.85 -15.99
C ILE A 51 -8.80 -14.53 -14.62
N GLY A 52 -9.68 -14.15 -13.70
CA GLY A 52 -9.78 -14.77 -12.39
C GLY A 52 -10.11 -16.27 -12.48
N GLN A 53 -11.02 -16.66 -13.38
CA GLN A 53 -11.31 -18.07 -13.63
C GLN A 53 -10.12 -18.81 -14.23
N GLN A 54 -9.34 -18.18 -15.11
CA GLN A 54 -8.10 -18.75 -15.63
C GLN A 54 -7.09 -18.98 -14.51
N TYR A 55 -6.83 -17.98 -13.67
CA TYR A 55 -5.91 -18.10 -12.54
C TYR A 55 -6.37 -19.16 -11.54
N LEU A 56 -7.67 -19.26 -11.27
CA LEU A 56 -8.20 -20.29 -10.38
C LEU A 56 -7.94 -21.70 -10.90
N LYS A 57 -8.00 -21.92 -12.22
CA LYS A 57 -7.68 -23.22 -12.82
C LYS A 57 -6.19 -23.53 -12.73
N GLU A 58 -5.34 -22.54 -13.01
CA GLU A 58 -3.89 -22.70 -13.08
C GLU A 58 -3.25 -22.84 -11.69
N TYR A 59 -3.76 -22.13 -10.69
CA TYR A 59 -3.16 -22.03 -9.35
C TYR A 59 -3.96 -22.74 -8.25
N ARG A 60 -4.99 -23.52 -8.60
CA ARG A 60 -5.94 -24.17 -7.67
C ARG A 60 -5.31 -24.84 -6.44
N GLU A 61 -4.16 -25.48 -6.63
CA GLU A 61 -3.49 -26.29 -5.61
C GLU A 61 -2.26 -25.61 -4.99
N ARG A 62 -1.87 -24.44 -5.50
CA ARG A 62 -0.58 -23.80 -5.16
C ARG A 62 -0.70 -22.34 -4.73
N GLY A 63 -1.86 -21.73 -4.91
CA GLY A 63 -2.07 -20.34 -4.56
C GLY A 63 -3.55 -19.95 -4.39
N LEU A 64 -3.74 -18.71 -3.97
CA LEU A 64 -5.00 -18.02 -3.84
C LEU A 64 -5.12 -17.00 -4.97
N VAL A 65 -6.32 -16.87 -5.53
CA VAL A 65 -6.66 -15.76 -6.40
C VAL A 65 -7.38 -14.73 -5.55
N ILE A 66 -6.89 -13.49 -5.57
CA ILE A 66 -7.47 -12.37 -4.84
C ILE A 66 -7.94 -11.29 -5.79
N TYR A 67 -8.97 -10.56 -5.37
CA TYR A 67 -9.51 -9.44 -6.12
C TYR A 67 -9.82 -8.23 -5.23
N TYR A 68 -9.74 -7.05 -5.83
CA TYR A 68 -10.15 -5.77 -5.22
C TYR A 68 -10.38 -4.71 -6.30
N PRO A 69 -11.13 -3.64 -6.00
CA PRO A 69 -11.26 -2.50 -6.91
C PRO A 69 -9.91 -1.92 -7.29
N TYR A 70 -9.71 -1.60 -8.59
CA TYR A 70 -8.55 -0.86 -9.02
C TYR A 70 -8.61 0.57 -8.49
N PHE A 71 -7.51 1.00 -7.90
CA PHE A 71 -7.37 2.32 -7.31
C PHE A 71 -6.24 3.11 -7.96
N ILE A 72 -6.40 4.42 -7.95
CA ILE A 72 -5.44 5.41 -8.40
C ILE A 72 -4.80 6.00 -7.14
N ALA A 73 -3.47 5.97 -7.08
CA ALA A 73 -2.75 6.68 -6.02
C ALA A 73 -2.78 8.19 -6.28
N LEU A 74 -3.26 8.96 -5.30
CA LEU A 74 -3.17 10.43 -5.31
C LEU A 74 -1.83 10.89 -4.74
N LYS A 75 -1.43 10.25 -3.65
CA LYS A 75 -0.14 10.39 -2.98
C LYS A 75 0.30 9.01 -2.52
N SER A 76 1.58 8.72 -2.65
CA SER A 76 2.19 7.51 -2.12
C SER A 76 3.41 7.86 -1.30
N GLY A 77 3.91 6.89 -0.56
CA GLY A 77 5.12 7.10 0.20
C GLY A 77 5.57 5.89 0.99
N ILE A 78 6.59 6.12 1.79
CA ILE A 78 7.05 5.18 2.81
C ILE A 78 6.95 5.78 4.20
N ILE A 79 6.82 4.92 5.19
CA ILE A 79 7.11 5.24 6.60
C ILE A 79 8.20 4.28 7.05
N GLU A 80 9.34 4.80 7.48
CA GLU A 80 10.35 4.03 8.17
C GLU A 80 10.29 4.31 9.67
N VAL A 81 10.04 3.27 10.45
CA VAL A 81 9.96 3.30 11.91
C VAL A 81 11.26 2.77 12.48
N LYS A 82 12.10 3.68 13.01
CA LYS A 82 13.39 3.37 13.63
C LYS A 82 13.33 3.58 15.14
N GLU A 83 14.34 3.12 15.88
CA GLU A 83 14.40 3.26 17.34
C GLU A 83 14.15 4.71 17.80
N LYS A 84 14.88 5.67 17.24
CA LYS A 84 14.89 7.08 17.71
C LYS A 84 14.06 8.04 16.88
N GLN A 85 13.61 7.61 15.70
CA GLN A 85 12.92 8.48 14.75
C GLN A 85 11.88 7.72 13.92
N VAL A 86 10.93 8.47 13.36
CA VAL A 86 10.07 8.04 12.27
C VAL A 86 10.35 8.92 11.07
N VAL A 87 10.60 8.31 9.91
CA VAL A 87 10.80 9.02 8.65
C VAL A 87 9.61 8.74 7.74
N ILE A 88 8.94 9.79 7.27
CA ILE A 88 7.86 9.70 6.30
C ILE A 88 8.34 10.39 5.03
N GLU A 89 8.37 9.67 3.92
CA GLU A 89 8.60 10.26 2.60
C GLU A 89 7.35 10.12 1.76
N ALA A 90 7.00 11.17 1.02
CA ALA A 90 5.81 11.16 0.18
C ALA A 90 6.08 11.77 -1.19
N VAL A 91 5.35 11.26 -2.18
CA VAL A 91 5.41 11.64 -3.58
C VAL A 91 4.00 11.70 -4.17
N ARG A 92 3.81 12.56 -5.17
CA ARG A 92 2.57 12.59 -5.95
C ARG A 92 2.40 11.33 -6.80
N GLY A 93 1.16 10.84 -6.86
CA GLY A 93 0.83 9.68 -7.66
C GLY A 93 1.46 8.40 -7.09
N ASP A 94 1.77 7.46 -7.98
CA ASP A 94 2.25 6.14 -7.63
C ASP A 94 3.62 6.13 -6.93
N LEU A 95 3.80 5.18 -6.00
CA LEU A 95 5.04 4.98 -5.25
C LEU A 95 6.28 4.78 -6.15
N TRP A 96 6.10 4.27 -7.36
CA TRP A 96 7.17 4.14 -8.37
C TRP A 96 7.93 5.46 -8.58
N ASN A 97 7.24 6.60 -8.49
CA ASN A 97 7.88 7.91 -8.61
C ASN A 97 8.97 8.12 -7.53
N LEU A 98 8.78 7.56 -6.33
CA LEU A 98 9.79 7.56 -5.29
C LEU A 98 10.84 6.47 -5.55
N THR A 99 10.42 5.20 -5.68
CA THR A 99 11.34 4.06 -5.66
C THR A 99 12.21 3.90 -6.91
N SER A 100 11.75 4.40 -8.07
CA SER A 100 12.51 4.27 -9.32
C SER A 100 13.04 5.59 -9.86
N LYS A 101 12.34 6.71 -9.63
CA LYS A 101 12.79 8.03 -10.11
C LYS A 101 13.47 8.86 -9.03
N GLY A 102 13.52 8.38 -7.78
CA GLY A 102 14.07 9.13 -6.65
C GLY A 102 13.34 10.43 -6.34
N CYS A 103 12.11 10.60 -6.86
CA CYS A 103 11.34 11.82 -6.67
C CYS A 103 10.67 11.81 -5.29
N ARG A 104 10.90 12.85 -4.50
CA ARG A 104 10.19 13.08 -3.24
C ARG A 104 9.65 14.49 -3.21
N ASP A 105 8.35 14.63 -2.93
CA ASP A 105 7.73 15.94 -2.74
C ASP A 105 7.99 16.46 -1.32
N VAL A 106 7.98 15.57 -0.33
CA VAL A 106 8.28 15.91 1.07
C VAL A 106 8.94 14.75 1.82
N THR A 107 9.85 15.08 2.73
CA THR A 107 10.35 14.20 3.79
C THR A 107 10.03 14.83 5.13
N ILE A 108 9.41 14.06 6.03
CA ILE A 108 9.11 14.44 7.40
C ILE A 108 9.90 13.52 8.32
N ILE A 109 10.75 14.10 9.16
CA ILE A 109 11.49 13.37 10.18
C ILE A 109 10.92 13.76 11.53
N TYR A 110 10.46 12.76 12.29
CA TYR A 110 9.99 12.92 13.65
C TYR A 110 10.96 12.25 14.62
N ASP A 111 11.71 13.06 15.35
CA ASP A 111 12.55 12.63 16.46
C ASP A 111 11.65 12.32 17.66
N ILE A 112 11.89 11.20 18.34
CA ILE A 112 11.04 10.78 19.46
C ILE A 112 11.45 11.47 20.77
N ASN A 113 12.75 11.63 20.99
CA ASN A 113 13.31 12.11 22.25
C ASN A 113 14.49 13.08 21.99
N PRO A 114 14.32 14.40 22.17
CA PRO A 114 13.04 15.07 22.43
C PRO A 114 12.10 15.04 21.20
N PRO A 115 10.77 15.07 21.38
CA PRO A 115 9.80 15.14 20.29
C PRO A 115 10.03 16.35 19.39
N ARG A 116 10.35 16.13 18.11
CA ARG A 116 10.54 17.21 17.14
C ARG A 116 10.26 16.75 15.71
N SER A 117 9.49 17.54 14.97
CA SER A 117 9.28 17.35 13.52
C SER A 117 10.19 18.26 12.71
N ARG A 118 10.74 17.72 11.62
CA ARG A 118 11.53 18.44 10.61
C ARG A 118 10.98 18.11 9.24
N PHE A 119 10.72 19.14 8.42
CA PHE A 119 10.15 19.01 7.09
C PHE A 119 11.17 19.45 6.04
N PHE A 120 11.31 18.66 4.98
CA PHE A 120 12.18 18.94 3.84
C PHE A 120 11.37 18.80 2.56
N GLY A 121 11.51 19.73 1.62
CA GLY A 121 10.68 19.79 0.41
C GLY A 121 9.45 20.66 0.61
N LYS A 122 8.28 20.20 0.15
CA LYS A 122 7.01 20.92 0.19
C LYS A 122 6.25 20.57 1.49
N PRO A 123 6.30 21.39 2.55
CA PRO A 123 5.71 21.04 3.85
C PRO A 123 4.19 20.82 3.77
N ASP A 124 3.50 21.56 2.89
CA ASP A 124 2.05 21.47 2.72
C ASP A 124 1.62 20.38 1.73
N PHE A 125 2.55 19.52 1.27
CA PHE A 125 2.22 18.42 0.36
C PHE A 125 1.28 17.42 1.02
N LEU A 126 1.50 17.11 2.30
CA LEU A 126 0.59 16.35 3.13
C LEU A 126 -0.24 17.32 3.99
N LYS A 127 -1.55 17.08 4.04
CA LYS A 127 -2.45 17.80 4.94
C LYS A 127 -2.15 17.37 6.38
N GLU A 128 -2.45 18.24 7.34
CA GLU A 128 -2.18 17.96 8.75
C GLU A 128 -2.80 16.65 9.24
N HIS A 129 -4.06 16.37 8.88
CA HIS A 129 -4.72 15.11 9.24
C HIS A 129 -4.04 13.89 8.61
N GLU A 130 -3.50 14.02 7.39
CA GLU A 130 -2.78 12.93 6.72
C GLU A 130 -1.48 12.62 7.47
N VAL A 131 -0.77 13.64 7.93
CA VAL A 131 0.46 13.51 8.74
C VAL A 131 0.14 12.85 10.10
N GLN A 132 -0.90 13.33 10.78
CA GLN A 132 -1.35 12.75 12.05
C GLN A 132 -1.77 11.27 11.90
N GLU A 133 -2.45 10.94 10.80
CA GLU A 133 -2.85 9.57 10.50
C GLU A 133 -1.66 8.64 10.26
N LEU A 134 -0.69 9.05 9.44
CA LEU A 134 0.53 8.27 9.20
C LEU A 134 1.34 8.07 10.50
N HIS A 135 1.46 9.11 11.33
CA HIS A 135 2.11 8.99 12.65
C HIS A 135 1.41 8.00 13.58
N ARG A 136 0.08 8.03 13.62
CA ARG A 136 -0.73 7.09 14.41
C ARG A 136 -0.46 5.64 14.01
N TYR A 137 -0.31 5.35 12.71
CA TYR A 137 0.04 4.00 12.26
C TYR A 137 1.51 3.66 12.53
N ALA A 138 2.44 4.61 12.39
CA ALA A 138 3.85 4.43 12.77
C ALA A 138 4.00 4.04 14.25
N ALA A 139 3.22 4.68 15.14
CA ALA A 139 3.20 4.36 16.57
C ALA A 139 2.69 2.94 16.85
N ARG A 140 1.65 2.48 16.14
CA ARG A 140 1.16 1.09 16.25
C ARG A 140 2.20 0.07 15.84
N VAL A 141 2.91 0.34 14.74
CA VAL A 141 4.01 -0.52 14.27
C VAL A 141 5.15 -0.56 15.27
N ARG A 142 5.56 0.60 15.81
CA ARG A 142 6.57 0.67 16.88
C ARG A 142 6.22 -0.21 18.08
N VAL A 143 4.98 -0.14 18.55
CA VAL A 143 4.54 -0.95 19.71
C VAL A 143 4.61 -2.44 19.39
N LYS A 144 4.17 -2.85 18.19
CA LYS A 144 4.15 -4.26 17.80
C LYS A 144 5.56 -4.84 17.61
N TYR A 145 6.45 -4.10 16.96
CA TYR A 145 7.79 -4.55 16.59
C TYR A 145 8.87 -3.96 17.50
N LYS A 146 8.51 -3.62 18.74
CA LYS A 146 9.39 -2.90 19.67
C LYS A 146 10.75 -3.58 19.80
N ASP A 147 10.78 -4.89 20.01
CA ASP A 147 12.00 -5.63 20.33
C ASP A 147 12.93 -5.66 19.09
N TYR A 148 12.35 -5.86 17.91
CA TYR A 148 13.08 -5.78 16.64
C TYR A 148 13.66 -4.39 16.40
N ILE A 149 12.89 -3.34 16.64
CA ILE A 149 13.30 -1.94 16.45
C ILE A 149 14.37 -1.52 17.47
N PHE A 150 14.31 -2.01 18.71
CA PHE A 150 15.32 -1.73 19.75
C PHE A 150 16.67 -2.37 19.43
N ASP A 151 16.69 -3.46 18.67
CA ASP A 151 17.91 -4.08 18.16
C ASP A 151 18.49 -3.34 16.94
N ARG A 152 18.29 -2.01 16.86
CA ARG A 152 18.74 -1.12 15.78
C ARG A 152 18.24 -1.46 14.37
N ASN A 153 17.23 -2.32 14.26
CA ASN A 153 16.55 -2.57 13.00
C ASN A 153 15.45 -1.53 12.76
N SER A 154 14.86 -1.54 11.57
CA SER A 154 13.71 -0.68 11.25
C SER A 154 12.60 -1.43 10.54
N ILE A 155 11.38 -0.91 10.65
CA ILE A 155 10.23 -1.39 9.89
C ILE A 155 9.88 -0.34 8.85
N MET A 156 9.85 -0.73 7.58
CA MET A 156 9.40 0.12 6.48
C MET A 156 8.01 -0.30 6.02
N LEU A 157 7.13 0.69 5.84
CA LEU A 157 5.77 0.52 5.36
C LEU A 157 5.62 1.27 4.04
N GLU A 158 5.00 0.65 3.04
CA GLU A 158 4.59 1.33 1.81
C GLU A 158 3.11 1.67 1.87
N TRP A 159 2.75 2.91 1.53
CA TRP A 159 1.40 3.42 1.67
C TRP A 159 0.97 4.29 0.49
N SER A 160 -0.35 4.44 0.34
CA SER A 160 -0.97 5.41 -0.57
C SER A 160 -2.26 5.97 -0.02
N TYR A 161 -2.49 7.27 -0.23
CA TYR A 161 -3.84 7.81 -0.29
C TYR A 161 -4.37 7.54 -1.69
N ALA A 162 -5.34 6.63 -1.76
CA ALA A 162 -5.86 6.08 -2.99
C ALA A 162 -7.34 6.39 -3.14
N VAL A 163 -7.82 6.34 -4.38
CA VAL A 163 -9.23 6.47 -4.72
C VAL A 163 -9.58 5.39 -5.73
N ASN A 164 -10.76 4.80 -5.64
CA ASN A 164 -11.21 3.85 -6.64
C ASN A 164 -11.38 4.54 -8.00
N SER A 165 -11.54 3.75 -9.06
CA SER A 165 -11.72 4.30 -10.40
C SER A 165 -12.87 3.68 -11.17
N ASP A 166 -13.44 4.50 -12.04
CA ASP A 166 -14.41 4.07 -13.03
C ASP A 166 -13.73 3.36 -14.22
N ILE A 167 -14.53 2.83 -15.14
CA ILE A 167 -14.05 2.19 -16.38
C ILE A 167 -13.16 3.08 -17.27
N LYS A 168 -13.16 4.40 -17.07
CA LYS A 168 -12.33 5.38 -17.79
C LYS A 168 -11.11 5.85 -16.97
N LYS A 169 -10.78 5.16 -15.88
CA LYS A 169 -9.71 5.52 -14.93
C LYS A 169 -9.89 6.91 -14.30
N ARG A 170 -11.14 7.33 -14.09
CA ARG A 170 -11.46 8.56 -13.37
C ARG A 170 -11.74 8.21 -11.90
N PRO A 171 -11.26 9.02 -10.94
CA PRO A 171 -11.54 8.82 -9.51
C PRO A 171 -13.03 8.70 -9.19
N ILE A 172 -13.39 7.73 -8.35
CA ILE A 172 -14.72 7.57 -7.75
C ILE A 172 -14.58 7.56 -6.22
N GLY A 173 -15.38 8.40 -5.55
CA GLY A 173 -15.53 8.38 -4.09
C GLY A 173 -14.46 9.19 -3.36
N GLU A 174 -14.39 9.00 -2.05
CA GLU A 174 -13.42 9.67 -1.19
C GLU A 174 -12.07 8.94 -1.20
N SER A 175 -10.99 9.70 -0.98
CA SER A 175 -9.66 9.13 -0.82
C SER A 175 -9.55 8.38 0.49
N TYR A 176 -8.91 7.22 0.48
CA TYR A 176 -8.65 6.40 1.66
C TYR A 176 -7.16 6.05 1.75
N LEU A 177 -6.67 5.89 2.98
CA LEU A 177 -5.31 5.40 3.22
C LEU A 177 -5.27 3.89 3.08
N VAL A 178 -4.26 3.39 2.38
CA VAL A 178 -3.99 1.96 2.23
C VAL A 178 -2.50 1.68 2.36
N PHE A 179 -2.18 0.64 3.13
CA PHE A 179 -0.84 0.04 3.22
C PHE A 179 -0.84 -1.28 2.47
N TYR A 180 0.22 -1.55 1.72
CA TYR A 180 0.30 -2.75 0.88
C TYR A 180 1.61 -3.52 1.01
N GLU A 181 2.62 -2.97 1.68
CA GLU A 181 3.88 -3.68 1.95
C GLU A 181 4.41 -3.31 3.35
N LEU A 182 5.03 -4.29 4.02
CA LEU A 182 5.74 -4.10 5.29
C LEU A 182 7.03 -4.90 5.24
N ARG A 183 8.16 -4.21 5.30
CA ARG A 183 9.49 -4.82 5.29
C ARG A 183 10.18 -4.65 6.64
N MET A 184 10.78 -5.73 7.11
CA MET A 184 11.74 -5.69 8.21
C MET A 184 13.12 -5.44 7.62
N LEU A 185 13.78 -4.37 8.05
CA LEU A 185 15.09 -3.95 7.56
C LEU A 185 16.11 -4.14 8.68
N SER A 186 17.04 -5.07 8.49
CA SER A 186 18.14 -5.26 9.43
C SER A 186 19.30 -4.35 9.08
N SER A 187 19.88 -3.73 10.12
CA SER A 187 21.09 -2.89 9.99
C SER A 187 22.37 -3.72 9.90
#